data_AF-R9J083-F1
#
_entry.id   AF-R9J083-F1
#
_cell.length_a   1.000
_cell.length_b   1.000
_cell.length_c   1.000
_cell.angle_alpha   90.00
_cell.angle_beta   90.00
_cell.angle_gamma   90.00
#
_symmetry.space_group_name_H-M   'P 1'
#
loop_
_entity.id
_entity.type
_entity.pdbx_description
1 polymer ?
#
loop_
_entity_poly.entity_id
_entity_poly.type
_entity_poly.pdbx_seq_one_letter_code
_entity_poly.pdbx_strand_id
1 'polypeptide(L)'
;MGRPTTKTDFLTAAAANYEKLNTLVSGLTEKELSTPFDFSGDEKKKEAHWKRDKNLRDIFIHLYEWHQLLLNWVYSNQNGDNKPFLPEPYNWKTYGDLNVEFWKKHQSTSLEDAKNIFQKSHNEVIKLAEIFSNEELFSKGVYKWVGGSTLGSYFVSVTASHYDWAMKKLKAHRKNCA
;
A
#
# COMPACT_ATOMS: atom_id res chain seq x y z
N MET A 1 -17.69 3.79 -6.23
CA MET A 1 -16.99 4.79 -7.05
C MET A 1 -16.01 4.07 -7.95
N GLY A 2 -15.85 4.55 -9.19
CA GLY A 2 -14.83 4.02 -10.12
C GLY A 2 -13.41 4.32 -9.63
N ARG A 3 -12.41 3.66 -10.22
CA ARG A 3 -11.00 4.02 -9.98
C ARG A 3 -10.73 5.42 -10.55
N PRO A 4 -9.96 6.28 -9.87
CA PRO A 4 -9.60 7.60 -10.40
C PRO A 4 -8.94 7.51 -11.78
N THR A 5 -9.32 8.44 -12.66
CA THR A 5 -8.78 8.55 -14.04
C THR A 5 -8.20 9.93 -14.33
N THR A 6 -8.10 10.81 -13.34
CA THR A 6 -7.50 12.14 -13.43
C THR A 6 -6.61 12.39 -12.22
N LYS A 7 -5.65 13.32 -12.35
CA LYS A 7 -4.76 13.73 -11.24
C LYS A 7 -5.55 14.24 -10.04
N THR A 8 -6.55 15.09 -10.28
CA THR A 8 -7.39 15.66 -9.23
C THR A 8 -8.19 14.59 -8.49
N ASP A 9 -8.82 13.67 -9.22
CA ASP A 9 -9.58 12.56 -8.60
C ASP A 9 -8.66 11.65 -7.81
N PHE A 10 -7.45 11.39 -8.32
CA PHE A 10 -6.46 10.57 -7.63
C PHE A 10 -6.01 11.22 -6.33
N LEU A 11 -5.59 12.49 -6.34
CA LEU A 11 -5.12 13.19 -5.13
C LEU A 11 -6.24 13.26 -4.09
N THR A 12 -7.47 13.54 -4.53
CA THR A 12 -8.66 13.56 -3.66
C THR A 12 -8.91 12.19 -3.03
N ALA A 13 -8.89 11.12 -3.84
CA ALA A 13 -9.11 9.77 -3.35
C ALA A 13 -7.99 9.29 -2.41
N ALA A 14 -6.74 9.60 -2.72
CA ALA A 14 -5.59 9.24 -1.91
C ALA A 14 -5.65 9.92 -0.53
N ALA A 15 -5.92 11.23 -0.49
CA ALA A 15 -6.09 11.98 0.75
C ALA A 15 -7.29 11.45 1.56
N ALA A 16 -8.47 11.33 0.94
CA ALA A 16 -9.67 10.87 1.63
C ALA A 16 -9.53 9.45 2.21
N ASN A 17 -8.88 8.54 1.49
CA ASN A 17 -8.68 7.17 1.97
C ASN A 17 -7.57 7.07 3.02
N TYR A 18 -6.54 7.91 2.94
CA TYR A 18 -5.53 8.03 3.98
C TYR A 18 -6.14 8.52 5.30
N GLU A 19 -6.96 9.58 5.25
CA GLU A 19 -7.67 10.11 6.43
C GLU A 19 -8.64 9.08 7.04
N LYS A 20 -9.39 8.35 6.20
CA LYS A 20 -10.27 7.26 6.68
C LYS A 20 -9.49 6.15 7.37
N LEU A 21 -8.33 5.77 6.83
CA LEU A 21 -7.46 4.77 7.45
C LEU A 21 -6.96 5.26 8.81
N ASN A 22 -6.44 6.49 8.88
CA ASN A 22 -5.95 7.08 10.13
C ASN A 22 -7.06 7.20 11.19
N THR A 23 -8.25 7.64 10.78
CA THR A 23 -9.43 7.73 11.66
C THR A 23 -9.84 6.35 12.19
N LEU A 24 -9.81 5.32 11.33
CA LEU A 24 -10.10 3.95 11.75
C LEU A 24 -9.06 3.46 12.77
N VAL A 25 -7.78 3.74 12.52
CA VAL A 25 -6.68 3.33 13.40
C VAL A 25 -6.74 4.04 14.75
N SER A 26 -7.00 5.36 14.77
CA SER A 26 -7.11 6.13 16.02
C SER A 26 -8.30 5.69 16.87
N GLY A 27 -9.32 5.09 16.25
CA GLY A 27 -10.48 4.54 16.94
C GLY A 27 -10.31 3.09 17.43
N LEU A 28 -9.12 2.48 17.30
CA LEU A 28 -8.85 1.16 17.85
C LEU A 28 -8.64 1.25 19.37
N THR A 29 -9.30 0.37 20.10
CA THR A 29 -9.17 0.20 21.55
C THR A 29 -7.87 -0.51 21.92
N GLU A 30 -7.48 -0.43 23.20
CA GLU A 30 -6.32 -1.16 23.73
C GLU A 30 -6.47 -2.69 23.53
N LYS A 31 -7.67 -3.23 23.72
CA LYS A 31 -7.97 -4.64 23.44
C LYS A 31 -7.72 -4.98 21.96
N GLU A 32 -8.24 -4.17 21.03
CA GLU A 32 -8.06 -4.40 19.60
C GLU A 32 -6.58 -4.28 19.18
N LEU A 33 -5.79 -3.39 19.81
CA LEU A 33 -4.36 -3.22 19.54
C LEU A 33 -3.48 -4.33 20.13
N SER A 34 -3.82 -4.83 21.32
CA SER A 34 -3.08 -5.89 22.02
C SER A 34 -3.45 -7.30 21.56
N THR A 35 -4.62 -7.48 20.94
CA THR A 35 -5.06 -8.77 20.39
C THR A 35 -4.42 -9.02 19.02
N PRO A 36 -3.65 -10.11 18.84
CA PRO A 36 -3.12 -10.47 17.53
C PRO A 36 -4.23 -10.75 16.52
N PHE A 37 -3.97 -10.44 15.26
CA PHE A 37 -4.86 -10.80 14.16
C PHE A 37 -4.90 -12.32 14.02
N ASP A 38 -6.10 -12.88 14.15
CA ASP A 38 -6.38 -14.27 13.85
C ASP A 38 -7.63 -14.38 12.97
N PHE A 39 -7.42 -14.95 11.79
CA PHE A 39 -8.44 -15.22 10.78
C PHE A 39 -8.50 -16.70 10.40
N SER A 40 -7.81 -17.57 11.17
CA SER A 40 -7.69 -19.00 10.86
C SER A 40 -9.04 -19.74 10.87
N GLY A 41 -10.04 -19.23 11.60
CA GLY A 41 -11.39 -19.78 11.66
C GLY A 41 -12.33 -19.34 10.53
N ASP A 42 -11.94 -18.45 9.63
CA ASP A 42 -12.78 -17.98 8.51
C ASP A 42 -12.32 -18.58 7.17
N GLU A 43 -13.00 -19.64 6.72
CA GLU A 43 -12.69 -20.35 5.47
C GLU A 43 -12.76 -19.47 4.20
N LYS A 44 -13.38 -18.28 4.30
CA LYS A 44 -13.45 -17.31 3.19
C LYS A 44 -12.16 -16.49 3.06
N LYS A 45 -11.26 -16.51 4.05
CA LYS A 45 -10.01 -15.73 4.12
C LYS A 45 -8.82 -16.51 3.56
N LYS A 46 -8.86 -16.82 2.26
CA LYS A 46 -7.90 -17.73 1.61
C LYS A 46 -6.59 -17.06 1.19
N GLU A 47 -6.58 -15.74 1.02
CA GLU A 47 -5.39 -15.02 0.59
C GLU A 47 -4.29 -15.01 1.66
N ALA A 48 -3.03 -15.15 1.23
CA ALA A 48 -1.88 -15.30 2.14
C ALA A 48 -1.74 -14.17 3.17
N HIS A 49 -2.18 -12.96 2.83
CA HIS A 49 -2.10 -11.82 3.74
C HIS A 49 -2.93 -12.01 5.01
N TRP A 50 -4.05 -12.74 4.97
CA TRP A 50 -4.85 -13.03 6.17
C TRP A 50 -4.07 -13.81 7.22
N LYS A 51 -3.21 -14.74 6.79
CA LYS A 51 -2.33 -15.50 7.69
C LYS A 51 -1.06 -14.75 8.05
N ARG A 52 -0.48 -13.98 7.11
CA ARG A 52 0.81 -13.31 7.26
C ARG A 52 0.79 -12.21 8.31
N ASP A 53 -0.03 -11.17 8.12
CA ASP A 53 0.03 -9.98 8.99
C ASP A 53 -0.67 -10.27 10.33
N LYS A 54 0.01 -9.97 11.44
CA LYS A 54 -0.39 -10.35 12.81
C LYS A 54 -0.87 -9.20 13.67
N ASN A 55 -0.62 -7.96 13.27
CA ASN A 55 -0.96 -6.77 14.05
C ASN A 55 -0.95 -5.52 13.15
N LEU A 56 -1.24 -4.36 13.74
CA LEU A 56 -1.26 -3.07 13.04
C LEU A 56 0.10 -2.69 12.44
N ARG A 57 1.22 -3.02 13.09
CA ARG A 57 2.58 -2.78 12.56
C ARG A 57 2.72 -3.45 11.21
N ASP A 58 2.36 -4.73 11.09
CA ASP A 58 2.50 -5.47 9.84
C ASP A 58 1.68 -4.85 8.68
N ILE A 59 0.55 -4.19 8.99
CA ILE A 59 -0.24 -3.44 7.98
C ILE A 59 0.51 -2.20 7.52
N PHE A 60 1.04 -1.40 8.45
CA PHE A 60 1.81 -0.22 8.10
C PHE A 60 3.08 -0.55 7.33
N ILE A 61 3.78 -1.62 7.71
CA ILE A 61 4.94 -2.12 6.97
C ILE A 61 4.56 -2.51 5.54
N HIS A 62 3.47 -3.25 5.37
CA HIS A 62 3.04 -3.66 4.05
C HIS A 62 2.71 -2.44 3.16
N LEU A 63 2.00 -1.44 3.68
CA LEU A 63 1.74 -0.21 2.94
C LEU A 63 3.03 0.56 2.63
N TYR A 64 3.91 0.71 3.61
CA TYR A 64 5.20 1.38 3.47
C TYR A 64 6.07 0.74 2.38
N GLU A 65 6.27 -0.58 2.39
CA GLU A 65 7.12 -1.25 1.41
C GLU A 65 6.56 -1.12 -0.02
N TRP A 66 5.23 -1.12 -0.19
CA TRP A 66 4.62 -0.86 -1.50
C TRP A 66 4.77 0.59 -1.95
N HIS A 67 4.77 1.56 -1.03
CA HIS A 67 5.18 2.92 -1.36
C HIS A 67 6.65 2.95 -1.82
N GLN A 68 7.55 2.26 -1.11
CA GLN A 68 8.97 2.21 -1.48
C GLN A 68 9.18 1.57 -2.86
N LEU A 69 8.43 0.52 -3.21
CA LEU A 69 8.44 -0.05 -4.56
C LEU A 69 8.11 1.01 -5.62
N LEU A 70 7.01 1.76 -5.42
CA LEU A 70 6.62 2.82 -6.35
C LEU A 70 7.69 3.91 -6.45
N LEU A 71 8.14 4.46 -5.32
CA LEU A 71 9.11 5.55 -5.27
C LEU A 71 10.40 5.16 -5.98
N ASN A 72 10.96 4.00 -5.65
CA ASN A 72 12.18 3.49 -6.25
C ASN A 72 12.01 3.20 -7.74
N TRP A 73 10.87 2.62 -8.13
CA TRP A 73 10.57 2.30 -9.52
C TRP A 73 10.49 3.55 -10.40
N VAL A 74 9.73 4.55 -9.97
CA VAL A 74 9.59 5.82 -10.71
C VAL A 74 10.94 6.53 -10.79
N TYR A 75 11.66 6.65 -9.66
CA TYR A 75 12.95 7.32 -9.63
C TYR A 75 13.98 6.71 -10.59
N SER A 76 14.19 5.39 -10.56
CA SER A 76 15.16 4.75 -11.49
C SER A 76 14.75 4.95 -12.94
N ASN A 77 13.48 4.74 -13.27
CA ASN A 77 13.04 4.82 -14.66
C ASN A 77 13.07 6.26 -15.21
N GLN A 78 12.87 7.27 -14.37
CA GLN A 78 13.09 8.68 -14.75
C GLN A 78 14.57 8.99 -14.99
N ASN A 79 15.48 8.29 -14.33
CA ASN A 79 16.93 8.42 -14.52
C ASN A 79 17.50 7.50 -15.62
N GLY A 80 16.63 6.85 -16.40
CA GLY A 80 17.05 5.97 -17.51
C GLY A 80 17.47 4.55 -17.08
N ASP A 81 17.38 4.23 -15.79
CA ASP A 81 17.58 2.88 -15.25
C ASP A 81 16.28 2.08 -15.39
N ASN A 82 16.13 1.39 -16.53
CA ASN A 82 14.92 0.67 -16.88
C ASN A 82 14.77 -0.59 -16.01
N LYS A 83 13.90 -0.51 -15.01
CA LYS A 83 13.63 -1.61 -14.10
C LYS A 83 12.13 -1.90 -13.95
N PRO A 84 11.74 -3.17 -13.75
CA PRO A 84 10.36 -3.54 -13.47
C PRO A 84 9.89 -2.98 -12.13
N PHE A 85 8.56 -2.88 -11.96
CA PHE A 85 7.95 -2.44 -10.70
C PHE A 85 8.29 -3.36 -9.53
N LEU A 86 8.27 -4.67 -9.77
CA LEU A 86 8.66 -5.68 -8.79
C LEU A 86 10.15 -5.99 -8.97
N PRO A 87 10.97 -5.91 -7.91
CA PRO A 87 12.39 -6.20 -8.00
C PRO A 87 12.62 -7.69 -8.26
N GLU A 88 13.70 -8.01 -8.99
CA GLU A 88 14.14 -9.40 -9.15
C GLU A 88 14.48 -10.02 -7.78
N PRO A 89 14.22 -11.34 -7.58
CA PRO A 89 13.70 -12.32 -8.55
C PRO A 89 12.16 -12.37 -8.64
N TYR A 90 11.45 -11.39 -8.09
CA TYR A 90 9.99 -11.45 -7.95
C TYR A 90 9.25 -10.93 -9.19
N ASN A 91 8.05 -11.47 -9.41
CA ASN A 91 7.12 -11.02 -10.45
C ASN A 91 5.66 -11.12 -9.94
N TRP A 92 4.68 -10.77 -10.76
CA TRP A 92 3.27 -10.75 -10.36
C TRP A 92 2.69 -12.12 -9.95
N LYS A 93 3.38 -13.23 -10.25
CA LYS A 93 3.01 -14.57 -9.75
C LYS A 93 3.66 -14.88 -8.40
N THR A 94 4.82 -14.30 -8.11
CA THR A 94 5.63 -14.59 -6.92
C THR A 94 5.71 -13.43 -5.92
N TYR A 95 5.02 -12.32 -6.16
CA TYR A 95 5.00 -11.16 -5.26
C TYR A 95 4.44 -11.50 -3.85
N GLY A 96 3.70 -12.61 -3.72
CA GLY A 96 3.32 -13.17 -2.43
C GLY A 96 4.54 -13.43 -1.54
N ASP A 97 5.61 -13.97 -2.12
CA ASP A 97 6.87 -14.26 -1.42
C ASP A 97 7.63 -12.97 -1.08
N LEU A 98 7.63 -11.98 -1.99
CA LEU A 98 8.16 -10.65 -1.69
C LEU A 98 7.47 -10.02 -0.47
N ASN A 99 6.15 -10.16 -0.38
CA ASN A 99 5.42 -9.66 0.79
C ASN A 99 5.77 -10.39 2.09
N VAL A 100 6.17 -11.67 2.01
CA VAL A 100 6.68 -12.41 3.17
C VAL A 100 8.05 -11.88 3.58
N GLU A 101 8.92 -11.54 2.63
CA GLU A 101 10.23 -10.94 2.93
C GLU A 101 10.08 -9.54 3.54
N PHE A 102 9.17 -8.71 3.03
CA PHE A 102 8.81 -7.43 3.67
C PHE A 102 8.38 -7.62 5.13
N TRP A 103 7.53 -8.61 5.38
CA TRP A 103 7.10 -8.93 6.73
C TRP A 103 8.29 -9.36 7.61
N LYS A 104 9.12 -10.31 7.16
CA LYS A 104 10.30 -10.78 7.92
C LYS A 104 11.26 -9.65 8.27
N LYS A 105 11.55 -8.77 7.30
CA LYS A 105 12.49 -7.64 7.43
C LYS A 105 12.15 -6.70 8.60
N HIS A 106 10.87 -6.56 8.93
CA HIS A 106 10.38 -5.56 9.89
C HIS A 106 9.88 -6.13 11.22
N GLN A 107 10.20 -7.39 11.55
CA GLN A 107 9.74 -7.98 12.82
C GLN A 107 10.34 -7.29 14.06
N SER A 108 11.47 -6.60 13.93
CA SER A 108 12.07 -5.76 14.97
C SER A 108 11.59 -4.30 14.95
N THR A 109 10.80 -3.88 13.96
CA THR A 109 10.27 -2.51 13.89
C THR A 109 9.18 -2.33 14.94
N SER A 110 9.22 -1.23 15.69
CA SER A 110 8.16 -0.89 16.64
C SER A 110 6.88 -0.45 15.91
N LEU A 111 5.74 -0.50 16.59
CA LEU A 111 4.49 0.02 16.01
C LEU A 111 4.59 1.52 15.69
N GLU A 112 5.24 2.28 16.57
CA GLU A 112 5.41 3.72 16.41
C GLU A 112 6.32 4.04 15.21
N ASP A 113 7.44 3.33 15.06
CA ASP A 113 8.31 3.50 13.89
C ASP A 113 7.59 3.11 12.61
N ALA A 114 6.83 2.01 12.61
CA ALA A 114 6.04 1.58 11.45
C ALA A 114 5.02 2.65 11.03
N LYS A 115 4.36 3.29 11.98
CA LYS A 115 3.44 4.41 11.73
C LYS A 115 4.19 5.61 11.14
N ASN A 116 5.34 5.98 11.70
CA ASN A 116 6.13 7.11 11.25
C ASN A 116 6.67 6.93 9.83
N ILE A 117 7.22 5.76 9.49
CA ILE A 117 7.71 5.48 8.12
C ILE A 117 6.56 5.37 7.12
N PHE A 118 5.40 4.84 7.52
CA PHE A 118 4.20 4.83 6.68
C PHE A 118 3.72 6.26 6.35
N GLN A 119 3.59 7.13 7.36
CA GLN A 119 3.19 8.52 7.17
C GLN A 119 4.20 9.28 6.28
N LYS A 120 5.49 9.11 6.53
CA LYS A 120 6.55 9.74 5.73
C LYS A 120 6.48 9.29 4.26
N SER A 121 6.38 7.99 4.01
CA SER A 121 6.32 7.44 2.65
C SER A 121 5.03 7.80 1.92
N HIS A 122 3.89 7.92 2.61
CA HIS A 122 2.66 8.46 2.02
C HIS A 122 2.90 9.87 1.46
N ASN A 123 3.47 10.76 2.28
CA ASN A 123 3.77 12.13 1.88
C ASN A 123 4.75 12.19 0.70
N GLU A 124 5.76 11.30 0.67
CA GLU A 124 6.70 11.19 -0.45
C GLU A 124 5.99 10.76 -1.74
N VAL A 125 5.08 9.80 -1.67
CA VAL A 125 4.28 9.35 -2.83
C VAL A 125 3.38 10.47 -3.35
N ILE A 126 2.72 11.22 -2.46
CA ILE A 126 1.86 12.34 -2.87
C ILE A 126 2.69 13.45 -3.53
N LYS A 127 3.80 13.87 -2.91
CA LYS A 127 4.72 14.86 -3.48
C LYS A 127 5.26 14.44 -4.84
N LEU A 128 5.61 13.16 -5.00
CA LEU A 128 6.06 12.63 -6.28
C LEU A 128 4.94 12.73 -7.33
N ALA A 129 3.70 12.38 -6.98
CA ALA A 129 2.57 12.48 -7.88
C ALA A 129 2.24 13.93 -8.29
N GLU A 130 2.48 14.89 -7.40
CA GLU A 130 2.27 16.33 -7.66
C GLU A 130 3.20 16.88 -8.75
N ILE A 131 4.38 16.28 -8.96
CA ILE A 131 5.34 16.70 -9.98
C ILE A 131 4.80 16.40 -11.40
N PHE A 132 4.06 15.30 -11.57
CA PHE A 132 3.57 14.87 -12.88
C PHE A 132 2.32 15.64 -13.32
N SER A 133 2.19 15.87 -14.62
CA SER A 133 0.96 16.38 -15.22
C SER A 133 -0.17 15.34 -15.20
N ASN A 134 -1.39 15.77 -15.51
CA ASN A 134 -2.52 14.84 -15.66
C ASN A 134 -2.28 13.86 -16.81
N GLU A 135 -1.73 14.33 -17.93
CA GLU A 135 -1.39 13.54 -19.11
C GLU A 135 -0.33 12.49 -18.74
N GLU A 136 0.72 12.89 -18.02
CA GLU A 136 1.77 11.99 -17.58
C GLU A 136 1.27 10.85 -16.68
N LEU A 137 0.30 11.14 -15.80
CA LEU A 137 -0.27 10.14 -14.93
C LEU A 137 -1.35 9.29 -15.62
N PHE A 138 -2.20 9.86 -16.46
CA PHE A 138 -3.44 9.20 -16.90
C PHE A 138 -3.58 8.99 -18.40
N SER A 139 -2.58 9.35 -19.20
CA SER A 139 -2.52 8.94 -20.61
C SER A 139 -1.67 7.69 -20.81
N LYS A 140 -2.08 6.86 -21.77
CA LYS A 140 -1.31 5.68 -22.18
C LYS A 140 -0.14 6.09 -23.05
N GLY A 141 0.93 5.31 -23.01
CA GLY A 141 2.07 5.45 -23.93
C GLY A 141 3.03 6.60 -23.62
N VAL A 142 2.77 7.43 -22.59
CA VAL A 142 3.70 8.48 -22.15
C VAL A 142 5.01 7.87 -21.67
N TYR A 143 4.92 6.84 -20.83
CA TYR A 143 6.07 6.15 -20.26
C TYR A 143 6.12 4.69 -20.77
N LYS A 144 7.15 4.33 -21.53
CA LYS A 144 7.27 2.96 -22.08
C LYS A 144 7.41 1.90 -20.98
N TRP A 145 8.00 2.26 -19.85
CA TRP A 145 8.25 1.38 -18.70
C TRP A 145 7.00 1.05 -17.86
N VAL A 146 5.84 1.68 -18.11
CA VAL A 146 4.57 1.34 -17.41
C VAL A 146 3.78 0.18 -18.05
N GLY A 147 4.36 -0.53 -19.03
CA GLY A 147 3.87 -1.84 -19.48
C GLY A 147 2.44 -1.87 -20.05
N GLY A 148 2.01 -0.79 -20.70
CA GLY A 148 0.68 -0.67 -21.33
C GLY A 148 -0.44 -0.16 -20.41
N SER A 149 -0.15 0.06 -19.12
CA SER A 149 -1.03 0.78 -18.20
C SER A 149 -0.80 2.30 -18.28
N THR A 150 -1.38 3.05 -17.34
CA THR A 150 -1.02 4.45 -17.06
C THR A 150 -0.20 4.53 -15.78
N LEU A 151 0.70 5.51 -15.65
CA LEU A 151 1.52 5.68 -14.45
C LEU A 151 0.65 5.85 -13.19
N GLY A 152 -0.39 6.69 -13.28
CA GLY A 152 -1.34 6.97 -12.22
C GLY A 152 -2.07 5.72 -11.70
N SER A 153 -2.21 4.66 -12.50
CA SER A 153 -2.79 3.40 -12.02
C SER A 153 -1.96 2.74 -10.91
N TYR A 154 -0.63 2.87 -10.95
CA TYR A 154 0.27 2.37 -9.92
C TYR A 154 0.18 3.22 -8.65
N PHE A 155 0.11 4.54 -8.78
CA PHE A 155 -0.15 5.46 -7.67
C PHE A 155 -1.47 5.14 -6.96
N VAL A 156 -2.57 4.98 -7.72
CA VAL A 156 -3.88 4.57 -7.20
C VAL A 156 -3.82 3.21 -6.50
N SER A 157 -3.02 2.27 -7.04
CA SER A 157 -2.88 0.92 -6.50
C SER A 157 -2.21 0.91 -5.13
N VAL A 158 -1.13 1.67 -4.93
CA VAL A 158 -0.37 1.68 -3.67
C VAL A 158 -0.92 2.64 -2.61
N THR A 159 -1.84 3.53 -3.00
CA THR A 159 -2.47 4.50 -2.07
C THR A 159 -3.93 4.14 -1.80
N ALA A 160 -4.89 4.87 -2.39
CA ALA A 160 -6.32 4.77 -2.09
C ALA A 160 -6.84 3.32 -2.09
N SER A 161 -6.47 2.53 -3.11
CA SER A 161 -6.90 1.13 -3.21
C SER A 161 -6.28 0.25 -2.14
N HIS A 162 -5.02 0.52 -1.76
CA HIS A 162 -4.30 -0.24 -0.74
C HIS A 162 -4.81 0.10 0.66
N TYR A 163 -5.17 1.36 0.89
CA TYR A 163 -5.77 1.81 2.15
C TYR A 163 -7.17 1.19 2.34
N ASP A 164 -7.93 1.01 1.25
CA ASP A 164 -9.18 0.24 1.30
C ASP A 164 -8.96 -1.23 1.69
N TRP A 165 -7.90 -1.86 1.18
CA TRP A 165 -7.50 -3.21 1.61
C TRP A 165 -7.15 -3.23 3.11
N ALA A 166 -6.33 -2.28 3.58
CA ALA A 166 -5.94 -2.18 4.99
C ALA A 166 -7.16 -2.00 5.90
N MET A 167 -8.06 -1.07 5.54
CA MET A 167 -9.30 -0.84 6.27
C MET A 167 -10.20 -2.08 6.31
N LYS A 168 -10.31 -2.84 5.21
CA LYS A 168 -11.07 -4.11 5.21
C LYS A 168 -10.51 -5.11 6.21
N LYS A 169 -9.19 -5.23 6.30
CA LYS A 169 -8.54 -6.12 7.27
C LYS A 169 -8.79 -5.67 8.71
N LEU A 170 -8.55 -4.39 8.99
CA LEU A 170 -8.75 -3.82 10.33
C LEU A 170 -10.21 -3.95 10.78
N LYS A 171 -11.19 -3.66 9.91
CA LYS A 171 -12.61 -3.83 10.23
C LYS A 171 -12.98 -5.29 10.49
N ALA A 172 -12.34 -6.25 9.81
CA ALA A 172 -12.55 -7.67 10.10
C ALA A 172 -11.97 -8.04 11.48
N HIS A 173 -10.77 -7.55 11.81
CA HIS A 173 -10.17 -7.76 13.13
C HIS A 173 -11.04 -7.19 14.27
N ARG A 174 -11.53 -5.96 14.12
CA ARG A 174 -12.43 -5.34 15.11
C ARG A 174 -13.65 -6.20 15.43
N LYS A 175 -14.22 -6.86 14.41
CA LYS A 175 -15.34 -7.79 14.59
C LYS A 175 -14.96 -9.05 15.34
N ASN A 176 -13.72 -9.54 15.19
CA ASN A 176 -13.22 -10.69 15.94
C ASN A 176 -12.91 -10.35 17.41
N CYS A 177 -12.65 -9.08 17.70
CA CYS A 177 -12.39 -8.59 19.06
C CYS A 177 -13.66 -8.18 19.83
N ALA A 178 -14.78 -7.99 19.14
CA ALA A 178 -16.08 -7.67 19.74
C ALA A 178 -16.63 -8.87 20.51
#